data_AF-A0A453FD26-F1
#
_entry.id   AF-A0A453FD26-F1
#
_cell.length_a   1.000
_cell.length_b   1.000
_cell.length_c   1.000
_cell.angle_alpha   90.00
_cell.angle_beta   90.00
_cell.angle_gamma   90.00
#
_symmetry.space_group_name_H-M   'P 1'
#
loop_
_entity.id
_entity.type
_entity.pdbx_description
1 polymer ?
#
loop_
_entity_poly.entity_id
_entity_poly.type
_entity_poly.pdbx_seq_one_letter_code
_entity_poly.pdbx_strand_id
1 'polypeptide(L)'
;MWKSCSFRVVSYMDMESGFLSMECFTDALSSMQRQPKMDSLQDLSILELYILVCMNRLEDKEQKSYNFNTIMKEYKSIQDAYKTSDKYATTVCFRAFEHLLDRELITFADTKGRNVALEYRPVKLLISSRELAQSLKLNTTCPAVLQKLLDRERYM
;
A
#
# COMPACT_ATOMS: atom_id res chain seq x y z
N MET A 1 -22.81 -9.25 -15.59
CA MET A 1 -21.89 -8.19 -16.06
C MET A 1 -22.63 -7.04 -16.75
N TRP A 2 -23.38 -7.27 -17.83
CA TRP A 2 -24.09 -6.19 -18.57
C TRP A 2 -25.16 -5.45 -17.76
N LYS A 3 -25.98 -6.16 -16.97
CA LYS A 3 -27.02 -5.54 -16.11
C LYS A 3 -26.47 -4.59 -15.04
N SER A 4 -25.25 -4.85 -14.54
CA SER A 4 -24.62 -4.01 -13.51
C SER A 4 -24.06 -2.71 -14.09
N CYS A 5 -23.69 -2.73 -15.37
CA CYS A 5 -23.18 -1.57 -16.10
C CYS A 5 -24.30 -0.56 -16.36
N SER A 6 -25.45 -1.03 -16.84
CA SER A 6 -26.61 -0.18 -17.14
C SER A 6 -27.14 0.58 -15.92
N PHE A 7 -27.23 -0.08 -14.76
CA PHE A 7 -27.66 0.58 -13.53
C PHE A 7 -26.71 1.71 -13.12
N ARG A 8 -25.40 1.51 -13.30
CA ARG A 8 -24.39 2.49 -12.88
C ARG A 8 -24.32 3.70 -13.82
N VAL A 9 -24.49 3.49 -15.12
CA VAL A 9 -24.62 4.58 -16.08
C VAL A 9 -25.83 5.46 -15.74
N VAL A 10 -26.97 4.85 -15.41
CA VAL A 10 -28.18 5.60 -15.01
C VAL A 10 -27.96 6.38 -13.71
N SER A 11 -27.15 5.88 -12.78
CA SER A 11 -26.84 6.63 -11.55
C SER A 11 -25.97 7.88 -11.75
N TYR A 12 -25.28 7.99 -12.89
CA TYR A 12 -24.51 9.19 -13.26
C TYR A 12 -25.28 10.10 -14.24
N MET A 13 -26.55 9.81 -14.52
CA MET A 13 -27.36 10.65 -15.39
C MET A 13 -27.52 12.04 -14.76
N ASP A 14 -27.28 13.07 -15.56
CA ASP A 14 -27.57 14.44 -15.16
C ASP A 14 -29.09 14.63 -15.04
N MET A 15 -29.56 14.94 -13.83
CA MET A 15 -30.99 15.08 -13.55
C MET A 15 -31.57 16.39 -14.09
N GLU A 16 -30.74 17.40 -14.39
CA GLU A 16 -31.21 18.66 -14.96
C GLU A 16 -31.56 18.51 -16.45
N SER A 17 -30.73 17.80 -17.21
CA SER A 17 -30.98 17.56 -18.64
C SER A 17 -31.79 16.28 -18.91
N GLY A 18 -31.77 15.29 -18.01
CA GLY A 18 -32.45 14.00 -18.17
C GLY A 18 -31.86 13.12 -19.29
N PHE A 19 -30.71 13.49 -19.84
CA PHE A 19 -30.03 12.75 -20.90
C PHE A 19 -28.83 11.97 -20.36
N LEU A 20 -28.56 10.82 -20.98
CA LEU A 20 -27.30 10.10 -20.81
C LEU A 20 -26.29 10.65 -21.80
N SER A 21 -25.30 11.37 -21.29
CA SER A 21 -24.16 11.84 -22.09
C SER A 21 -23.08 10.75 -22.16
N MET A 22 -22.15 10.89 -23.11
CA MET A 22 -20.97 10.02 -23.18
C MET A 22 -20.12 10.08 -21.90
N GLU A 23 -20.17 11.20 -21.17
CA GLU A 23 -19.45 11.39 -19.91
C GLU A 23 -19.99 10.45 -18.80
N CYS A 24 -21.32 10.26 -18.73
CA CYS A 24 -21.92 9.28 -17.81
C CYS A 24 -21.42 7.85 -18.07
N PHE A 25 -21.16 7.51 -19.33
CA PHE A 25 -20.60 6.20 -19.70
C PHE A 25 -19.11 6.09 -19.34
N THR A 26 -18.32 7.14 -19.54
CA THR A 26 -16.91 7.14 -19.13
C THR A 26 -16.77 7.02 -17.62
N ASP A 27 -17.57 7.75 -16.85
CA ASP A 27 -17.52 7.70 -15.38
C ASP A 27 -18.00 6.36 -14.82
N ALA A 28 -19.06 5.79 -15.41
CA ALA A 28 -19.51 4.45 -15.07
C ALA A 28 -18.43 3.41 -15.37
N LEU A 29 -17.77 3.50 -16.52
CA LEU A 29 -16.69 2.58 -16.90
C LEU A 29 -15.47 2.73 -15.98
N SER A 30 -15.01 3.95 -15.74
CA SER A 30 -13.89 4.26 -14.86
C SER A 30 -14.15 3.80 -13.43
N SER A 31 -15.36 4.04 -12.91
CA SER A 31 -15.73 3.58 -11.59
C SER A 31 -15.85 2.05 -11.51
N MET A 32 -16.21 1.36 -12.59
CA MET A 32 -16.28 -0.11 -12.64
C MET A 32 -14.90 -0.75 -12.76
N GLN A 33 -13.94 -0.03 -13.33
CA GLN A 33 -12.55 -0.42 -13.43
C GLN A 33 -11.73 -0.04 -12.19
N ARG A 34 -12.31 0.64 -11.20
CA ARG A 34 -11.64 0.91 -9.92
C ARG A 34 -11.11 -0.39 -9.33
N GLN A 35 -9.84 -0.38 -8.98
CA GLN A 35 -9.21 -1.46 -8.24
C GLN A 35 -9.22 -1.04 -6.76
N PRO A 36 -10.09 -1.60 -5.91
CA PRO A 36 -10.25 -1.14 -4.53
C PRO A 36 -8.94 -1.18 -3.72
N LYS A 37 -8.04 -2.11 -4.06
CA LYS A 37 -6.69 -2.19 -3.48
C LYS A 37 -5.80 -0.99 -3.83
N MET A 38 -5.93 -0.43 -5.03
CA MET A 38 -5.16 0.75 -5.45
C MET A 38 -5.69 2.02 -4.80
N ASP A 39 -7.00 2.10 -4.53
CA ASP A 39 -7.58 3.20 -3.76
C ASP A 39 -7.03 3.19 -2.32
N SER A 40 -6.86 2.01 -1.71
CA SER A 40 -6.19 1.86 -0.41
C SER A 40 -4.70 2.26 -0.40
N LEU A 41 -4.09 2.52 -1.56
CA LEU A 41 -2.70 2.96 -1.67
C LEU A 41 -2.54 4.46 -1.95
N GLN A 42 -3.61 5.21 -2.22
CA GLN A 42 -3.52 6.64 -2.58
C GLN A 42 -3.29 7.56 -1.37
N ASP A 43 -3.72 7.16 -0.17
CA ASP A 43 -3.67 7.99 1.04
C ASP A 43 -2.79 7.36 2.13
N LEU A 44 -1.59 6.93 1.77
CA LEU A 44 -0.62 6.43 2.74
C LEU A 44 0.31 7.56 3.20
N SER A 45 0.55 7.60 4.51
CA SER A 45 1.60 8.44 5.07
C SER A 45 2.97 8.00 4.59
N ILE A 46 3.93 8.93 4.61
CA ILE A 46 5.33 8.62 4.24
C ILE A 46 5.89 7.47 5.10
N LEU A 47 5.53 7.40 6.37
CA LEU A 47 5.96 6.34 7.27
C LEU A 47 5.40 4.96 6.88
N GLU A 48 4.13 4.89 6.50
CA GLU A 48 3.53 3.65 5.99
C GLU A 48 4.21 3.19 4.70
N LEU A 49 4.49 4.13 3.78
CA LEU A 49 5.24 3.84 2.56
C LEU A 49 6.65 3.31 2.88
N TYR A 50 7.34 3.88 3.87
CA TYR A 50 8.62 3.33 4.37
C TYR A 50 8.48 1.88 4.84
N ILE A 51 7.46 1.59 5.64
CA ILE A 51 7.22 0.24 6.17
C ILE A 51 6.96 -0.75 5.02
N LEU A 52 6.10 -0.38 4.06
CA LEU A 52 5.81 -1.23 2.89
C LEU A 52 7.05 -1.50 2.04
N VAL A 53 7.88 -0.48 1.81
CA VAL A 53 9.16 -0.65 1.09
C VAL A 53 10.12 -1.55 1.87
N CYS A 54 10.21 -1.42 3.20
CA CYS A 54 11.02 -2.32 4.02
C CYS A 54 10.55 -3.78 3.90
N MET A 55 9.23 -4.02 3.92
CA MET A 55 8.66 -5.34 3.76
C MET A 55 8.95 -5.92 2.36
N ASN A 56 8.80 -5.12 1.31
CA ASN A 56 9.10 -5.56 -0.07
C ASN A 56 10.57 -5.99 -0.19
N ARG A 57 11.50 -5.20 0.36
CA ARG A 57 12.93 -5.53 0.39
C ARG A 57 13.23 -6.82 1.16
N LEU A 58 12.49 -7.10 2.23
CA LEU A 58 12.64 -8.34 3.00
C LEU A 58 12.14 -9.55 2.19
N GLU A 59 11.05 -9.39 1.43
CA GLU A 59 10.55 -10.43 0.52
C GLU A 59 11.52 -10.68 -0.65
N ASP A 60 12.10 -9.63 -1.23
CA ASP A 60 13.11 -9.73 -2.30
C ASP A 60 14.39 -10.44 -1.82
N LYS A 61 14.73 -10.35 -0.52
CA LYS A 61 15.82 -11.12 0.12
C LYS A 61 15.45 -12.57 0.45
N GLU A 62 14.29 -13.06 -0.03
CA GLU A 62 13.73 -14.39 0.26
C GLU A 62 13.62 -14.70 1.76
N GLN A 63 13.38 -13.67 2.59
CA GLN A 63 13.22 -13.84 4.03
C GLN A 63 11.94 -14.65 4.31
N LYS A 64 12.10 -15.93 4.69
CA LYS A 64 10.99 -16.88 4.89
C LYS A 64 9.90 -16.42 5.85
N SER A 65 10.26 -15.60 6.84
CA SER A 65 9.34 -15.05 7.84
C SER A 65 9.90 -13.77 8.44
N TYR A 66 9.06 -12.74 8.55
CA TYR A 66 9.43 -11.47 9.14
C TYR A 66 8.27 -10.88 9.94
N ASN A 67 8.60 -10.07 10.95
CA ASN A 67 7.65 -9.42 11.86
C ASN A 67 8.04 -7.95 12.06
N PHE A 68 7.30 -7.21 12.89
CA PHE A 68 7.54 -5.80 13.15
C PHE A 68 9.00 -5.51 13.54
N ASN A 69 9.58 -6.31 14.43
CA ASN A 69 10.95 -6.12 14.87
C ASN A 69 11.97 -6.24 13.72
N THR A 70 11.77 -7.20 12.81
CA THR A 70 12.60 -7.35 11.61
C THR A 70 12.43 -6.16 10.65
N ILE A 71 11.20 -5.70 10.46
CA ILE A 71 10.89 -4.51 9.66
C ILE A 71 11.61 -3.27 10.23
N MET A 72 11.59 -3.08 11.55
CA MET A 72 12.26 -1.96 12.19
C MET A 72 13.78 -1.99 12.08
N LYS A 73 14.39 -3.19 11.99
CA LYS A 73 15.82 -3.33 11.71
C LYS A 73 16.16 -2.91 10.27
N GLU A 74 15.36 -3.33 9.29
CA GLU A 74 15.53 -2.90 7.89
C GLU A 74 15.32 -1.39 7.75
N TYR A 75 14.30 -0.84 8.41
CA TYR A 75 14.05 0.60 8.46
C TYR A 75 15.25 1.39 8.99
N LYS A 76 15.83 0.98 10.13
CA LYS A 76 17.05 1.60 10.68
C LYS A 76 18.24 1.50 9.72
N SER A 77 18.44 0.33 9.11
CA SER A 77 19.50 0.12 8.11
C SER A 77 19.39 1.11 6.94
N ILE A 78 18.18 1.35 6.44
CA ILE A 78 17.92 2.34 5.39
C ILE A 78 18.22 3.76 5.88
N GLN A 79 17.78 4.12 7.08
CA GLN A 79 18.05 5.44 7.66
C GLN A 79 19.55 5.69 7.78
N ASP A 80 20.32 4.70 8.23
CA ASP A 80 21.77 4.81 8.41
C ASP A 80 22.49 4.92 7.05
N ALA A 81 22.06 4.15 6.05
CA ALA A 81 22.65 4.15 4.71
C ALA A 81 22.40 5.46 3.95
N TYR A 82 21.21 6.05 4.07
CA TYR A 82 20.80 7.23 3.30
C TYR A 82 20.79 8.53 4.13
N LYS A 83 21.13 8.45 5.42
CA LYS A 83 21.15 9.58 6.36
C LYS A 83 19.87 10.41 6.33
N THR A 84 18.72 9.74 6.29
CA THR A 84 17.41 10.43 6.23
C THR A 84 17.18 11.21 7.51
N SER A 85 16.65 12.44 7.40
CA SER A 85 16.34 13.31 8.53
C SER A 85 15.22 12.75 9.42
N ASP A 86 14.30 12.01 8.82
CA ASP A 86 13.04 11.65 9.46
C ASP A 86 13.23 10.41 10.33
N LYS A 87 13.34 10.63 11.65
CA LYS A 87 13.45 9.58 12.66
C LYS A 87 12.15 9.47 13.45
N TYR A 88 11.30 8.52 13.06
CA TYR A 88 10.10 8.20 13.82
C TYR A 88 10.42 7.31 15.01
N ALA A 89 9.77 7.57 16.15
CA ALA A 89 9.87 6.71 17.32
C ALA A 89 9.22 5.34 17.03
N THR A 90 9.73 4.28 17.67
CA THR A 90 9.23 2.90 17.46
C THR A 90 7.73 2.77 17.72
N THR A 91 7.18 3.49 18.69
CA THR A 91 5.74 3.51 18.98
C THR A 91 4.92 4.09 17.83
N VAL A 92 5.44 5.11 17.14
CA VAL A 92 4.78 5.71 15.96
C VAL A 92 4.85 4.75 14.77
N CYS A 93 6.00 4.10 14.57
CA CYS A 93 6.14 3.05 13.57
C CYS A 93 5.17 1.88 13.82
N PHE A 94 4.98 1.51 15.09
CA PHE A 94 4.04 0.47 15.47
C PHE A 94 2.60 0.85 15.15
N ARG A 95 2.20 2.11 15.40
CA ARG A 95 0.87 2.62 14.99
C ARG A 95 0.66 2.57 13.48
N ALA A 96 1.68 2.95 12.70
CA ALA A 96 1.60 2.85 11.24
C ALA A 96 1.49 1.38 10.78
N PHE A 97 2.20 0.46 11.44
CA PHE A 97 2.08 -0.98 11.18
C PHE A 97 0.67 -1.52 11.50
N GLU A 98 0.07 -1.13 12.64
CA GLU A 98 -1.32 -1.48 12.97
C GLU A 98 -2.29 -0.93 11.91
N HIS A 99 -2.10 0.32 11.48
CA HIS A 99 -2.94 0.93 10.46
C HIS A 99 -2.85 0.20 9.11
N LEU A 100 -1.68 -0.31 8.73
CA LEU A 100 -1.51 -1.13 7.52
C LEU A 100 -2.24 -2.49 7.62
N LEU A 101 -2.36 -3.07 8.81
CA LEU A 101 -3.16 -4.28 9.06
C LEU A 101 -4.65 -3.96 8.91
N ASP A 102 -5.12 -2.86 9.51
CA ASP A 102 -6.52 -2.43 9.45
C ASP A 102 -6.97 -2.13 8.00
N ARG A 103 -6.05 -1.65 7.16
CA ARG A 103 -6.29 -1.39 5.72
C ARG A 103 -6.13 -2.63 4.83
N GLU A 104 -5.82 -3.79 5.41
CA GLU A 104 -5.58 -5.05 4.69
C GLU A 104 -4.49 -4.95 3.59
N LEU A 105 -3.51 -4.06 3.78
CA LEU A 105 -2.33 -3.98 2.91
C LEU A 105 -1.28 -5.02 3.31
N ILE A 106 -1.33 -5.44 4.56
CA ILE A 106 -0.52 -6.50 5.14
C ILE A 106 -1.41 -7.43 5.95
N THR A 107 -0.96 -8.66 6.18
CA THR A 107 -1.70 -9.61 7.02
C THR A 107 -0.77 -10.52 7.79
N PHE A 108 -1.27 -11.14 8.86
CA PHE A 108 -0.52 -12.17 9.57
C PHE A 108 -0.33 -13.39 8.68
N ALA A 109 0.91 -13.89 8.61
CA ALA A 109 1.21 -15.11 7.86
C ALA A 109 0.71 -16.36 8.61
N ASP A 110 0.40 -16.25 9.90
CA ASP A 110 -0.09 -17.33 10.74
C ASP A 110 -1.51 -17.10 11.27
N THR A 111 -2.27 -18.17 11.41
CA THR A 111 -3.61 -18.15 12.02
C THR A 111 -3.60 -18.53 13.50
N LYS A 112 -2.46 -19.02 14.01
CA LYS A 112 -2.33 -19.66 15.33
C LYS A 112 -1.82 -18.72 16.44
N GLY A 113 -1.22 -17.58 16.10
CA GLY A 113 -0.55 -16.66 17.02
C GLY A 113 -1.44 -15.73 17.84
N ARG A 114 -2.71 -16.06 18.13
CA ARG A 114 -3.62 -15.15 18.87
C ARG A 114 -3.12 -14.77 20.28
N ASN A 115 -2.23 -15.57 20.87
CA ASN A 115 -1.64 -15.34 22.20
C ASN A 115 -0.24 -14.72 22.17
N VAL A 116 0.27 -14.34 20.99
CA VAL A 116 1.59 -13.73 20.82
C VAL A 116 1.41 -12.23 20.59
N ALA A 117 2.22 -11.40 21.25
CA ALA A 117 2.22 -9.96 21.03
C ALA A 117 2.49 -9.64 19.55
N LEU A 118 1.75 -8.66 19.01
CA LEU A 118 1.68 -8.40 17.57
C LEU A 118 3.07 -8.15 16.94
N GLU A 119 3.98 -7.51 17.67
CA GLU A 119 5.33 -7.20 17.22
C GLU A 119 6.20 -8.43 16.88
N TYR A 120 5.87 -9.60 17.42
CA TYR A 120 6.56 -10.84 17.15
C TYR A 120 5.85 -11.72 16.12
N ARG A 121 4.60 -11.39 15.76
CA ARG A 121 3.83 -12.20 14.84
C ARG A 121 4.33 -12.05 13.40
N PRO A 122 4.54 -13.16 12.68
CA PRO A 122 4.90 -13.11 11.27
C PRO A 122 3.83 -12.42 10.42
N VAL A 123 4.26 -11.59 9.48
CA VAL A 123 3.39 -10.89 8.53
C VAL A 123 3.84 -11.12 7.09
N LYS A 124 2.97 -10.79 6.15
CA LYS A 124 3.24 -10.80 4.71
C LYS A 124 2.55 -9.63 4.01
N LEU A 125 3.09 -9.18 2.87
CA LEU A 125 2.45 -8.17 2.02
C LEU A 125 1.25 -8.77 1.27
N LEU A 126 0.21 -7.95 1.10
CA LEU A 126 -0.95 -8.26 0.26
C LEU A 126 -0.99 -7.47 -1.06
N ILE A 127 0.05 -6.67 -1.28
CA ILE A 127 0.29 -5.86 -2.47
C ILE A 127 1.55 -6.35 -3.18
N SER A 128 1.58 -6.25 -4.50
CA SER A 128 2.75 -6.57 -5.30
C SER A 128 3.74 -5.41 -5.34
N SER A 129 5.02 -5.74 -5.60
CA SER A 129 6.07 -4.76 -5.91
C SER A 129 5.65 -3.75 -6.99
N ARG A 130 4.85 -4.18 -7.99
CA ARG A 130 4.36 -3.30 -9.07
C ARG A 130 3.32 -2.29 -8.57
N GLU A 131 2.36 -2.72 -7.76
CA GLU A 131 1.34 -1.84 -7.16
C GLU A 131 1.99 -0.84 -6.20
N LEU A 132 2.96 -1.28 -5.39
CA LEU A 132 3.74 -0.41 -4.52
C LEU A 132 4.54 0.64 -5.32
N ALA A 133 5.20 0.23 -6.41
CA ALA A 133 5.92 1.15 -7.29
C ALA A 133 5.00 2.22 -7.90
N GLN A 134 3.78 1.84 -8.28
CA GLN A 134 2.80 2.77 -8.83
C GLN A 134 2.33 3.77 -7.77
N SER A 135 2.03 3.31 -6.55
CA SER A 135 1.65 4.17 -5.43
C SER A 135 2.72 5.23 -5.12
N LEU A 136 4.00 4.83 -5.06
CA LEU A 136 5.11 5.76 -4.82
C LEU A 136 5.27 6.83 -5.91
N LYS A 137 4.89 6.52 -7.16
CA LYS A 137 4.92 7.47 -8.28
C LYS A 137 3.77 8.46 -8.25
N LEU A 138 2.61 8.04 -7.75
CA LEU A 138 1.42 8.90 -7.64
C LEU A 138 1.51 9.86 -6.46
N ASN A 139 2.26 9.50 -5.41
CA ASN A 139 2.47 10.35 -4.25
C ASN A 139 3.56 11.40 -4.51
N THR A 140 3.15 12.62 -4.87
CA THR A 140 4.04 13.75 -5.23
C THR A 140 4.92 14.23 -4.08
N THR A 141 4.58 13.90 -2.83
CA THR A 141 5.35 14.25 -1.63
C THR A 141 6.31 13.14 -1.18
N CYS A 142 6.32 12.01 -1.89
CA CYS A 142 7.12 10.85 -1.51
C CYS A 142 8.62 11.13 -1.64
N PRO A 143 9.43 10.85 -0.61
CA PRO A 143 10.88 10.98 -0.69
C PRO A 143 11.47 10.15 -1.83
N ALA A 144 12.31 10.78 -2.66
CA ALA A 144 12.95 10.12 -3.82
C ALA A 144 13.80 8.90 -3.44
N VAL A 145 14.23 8.81 -2.17
CA VAL A 145 14.93 7.64 -1.63
C VAL A 145 14.08 6.37 -1.67
N LEU A 146 12.76 6.46 -1.43
CA LEU A 146 11.87 5.30 -1.46
C LEU A 146 11.73 4.72 -2.86
N GLN A 147 11.61 5.58 -3.88
CA GLN A 147 11.58 5.16 -5.28
C GLN A 147 12.90 4.48 -5.66
N LYS A 148 14.05 5.07 -5.29
CA LYS A 148 15.36 4.47 -5.53
C LYS A 148 15.53 3.12 -4.85
N LEU A 149 15.05 2.95 -3.62
CA LEU A 149 15.15 1.69 -2.87
C LEU A 149 14.40 0.55 -3.54
N LEU A 150 13.28 0.86 -4.21
CA LEU A 150 12.49 -0.12 -4.94
C LEU A 150 13.11 -0.46 -6.32
N ASP A 151 13.73 0.52 -6.98
CA ASP A 151 14.36 0.33 -8.29
C ASP A 151 15.73 -0.40 -8.21
N ARG A 152 16.50 -0.17 -7.13
CA ARG A 152 17.89 -0.68 -7.01
C ARG A 152 17.98 -2.20 -6.87
N GLU A 153 16.92 -2.86 -6.40
CA GLU A 153 16.90 -4.31 -6.20
C GLU A 153 16.37 -5.10 -7.41
N ARG A 154 15.98 -4.41 -8.50
CA ARG A 154 15.60 -5.07 -9.77
C ARG A 154 16.77 -5.35 -10.71
N TYR A 155 17.98 -4.86 -10.39
CA TYR A 155 19.15 -4.91 -11.28
C TYR A 155 20.45 -5.40 -10.58
N MET A 156 20.32 -5.98 -9.39
CA MET A 156 21.38 -6.76 -8.72
C MET A 156 20.93 -8.23 -8.67
#